data_AF-A0A847C2Z7-F1
#
_entry.id   AF-A0A847C2Z7-F1
#
_cell.length_a   1.000
_cell.length_b   1.000
_cell.length_c   1.000
_cell.angle_alpha   90.00
_cell.angle_beta   90.00
_cell.angle_gamma   90.00
#
_symmetry.space_group_name_H-M   'P 1'
#
loop_
_entity.id
_entity.type
_entity.pdbx_description
1 polymer ?
#
loop_
_entity_poly.entity_id
_entity_poly.type
_entity_poly.pdbx_seq_one_letter_code
_entity_poly.pdbx_strand_id
1 'polypeptide(L)' 'MVKNRLREIRHELMVDKQIDMARLLGLRQEQYNIYELQRAQPSLEIALRIAKKLNRPVEEIFWIDDD' A
#
# COMPACT_ATOMS: atom_id res chain seq x y z
N MET A 1 -10.63 -12.35 0.57
CA MET A 1 -10.76 -10.86 0.64
C MET A 1 -9.54 -10.15 0.03
N VAL A 2 -9.58 -8.86 -0.33
CA VAL A 2 -8.36 -8.17 -0.85
C VAL A 2 -7.30 -8.05 0.26
N LYS A 3 -6.06 -8.48 0.00
CA LYS A 3 -4.90 -8.31 0.88
C LYS A 3 -3.83 -7.45 0.21
N ASN A 4 -2.87 -6.98 0.99
CA ASN A 4 -1.74 -6.17 0.56
C ASN A 4 -0.47 -6.49 1.33
N ARG A 5 0.67 -6.11 0.75
CA ARG A 5 2.00 -6.22 1.36
C ARG A 5 2.68 -4.87 1.56
N LEU A 6 1.90 -3.82 1.80
CA LEU A 6 2.42 -2.45 1.99
C LEU A 6 3.46 -2.38 3.12
N ARG A 7 3.26 -3.14 4.20
CA ARG A 7 4.22 -3.22 5.30
C ARG A 7 5.57 -3.76 4.85
N GLU A 8 5.57 -4.87 4.12
CA GLU A 8 6.80 -5.49 3.60
C GLU A 8 7.52 -4.52 2.66
N ILE A 9 6.79 -3.93 1.71
CA ILE A 9 7.33 -2.96 0.77
C ILE A 9 7.94 -1.76 1.50
N ARG A 10 7.27 -1.26 2.55
CA ARG A 10 7.79 -0.16 3.36
C ARG A 10 9.13 -0.53 4.03
N HIS A 11 9.26 -1.75 4.52
CA HIS A 11 10.53 -2.24 5.09
C HIS A 11 11.59 -2.52 4.01
N GLU A 12 11.22 -3.04 2.85
CA GLU A 12 12.13 -3.21 1.69
C GLU A 12 12.74 -1.87 1.25
N LEU A 13 11.97 -0.78 1.33
CA LEU A 13 12.41 0.57 1.01
C LEU A 13 13.15 1.27 2.17
N MET A 14 13.41 0.58 3.29
CA MET A 14 14.05 1.14 4.49
C MET A 14 13.30 2.38 5.04
N VAL A 15 11.97 2.38 4.97
CA VAL A 15 11.13 3.47 5.47
C VAL A 15 10.52 3.08 6.82
N ASP A 16 11.11 3.58 7.91
CA ASP A 16 10.68 3.18 9.26
C ASP A 16 9.26 3.65 9.61
N LYS A 17 8.88 4.85 9.17
CA LYS A 17 7.63 5.49 9.58
C LYS A 17 6.57 5.43 8.49
N GLN A 18 5.35 5.08 8.90
CA GLN A 18 4.18 5.08 8.02
C GLN A 18 3.89 6.46 7.39
N ILE A 19 4.16 7.56 8.10
CA ILE A 19 3.97 8.92 7.56
C ILE A 19 4.91 9.21 6.38
N ASP A 20 6.13 8.68 6.40
CA ASP A 20 7.10 8.90 5.34
C ASP A 20 6.75 8.06 4.10
N MET A 21 6.27 6.83 4.32
CA MET A 21 5.73 6.01 3.24
C MET A 21 4.46 6.62 2.62
N ALA A 22 3.57 7.18 3.45
CA ALA A 22 2.39 7.90 2.97
C ALA A 22 2.79 9.09 2.08
N ARG A 23 3.79 9.88 2.48
CA ARG A 23 4.31 11.00 1.68
C ARG A 23 4.88 10.52 0.34
N LEU A 24 5.70 9.47 0.35
CA LEU A 24 6.25 8.85 -0.86
C LEU A 24 5.13 8.44 -1.82
N LEU A 25 4.11 7.75 -1.29
CA LEU A 25 2.93 7.33 -2.05
C LEU A 25 1.94 8.45 -2.37
N GLY A 26 2.11 9.66 -1.82
CA GLY A 26 1.20 10.79 -2.03
C GLY A 26 -0.19 10.56 -1.43
N LEU A 27 -0.21 9.90 -0.27
CA LEU A 27 -1.38 9.58 0.54
C LEU A 27 -1.35 10.40 1.83
N ARG A 28 -2.50 10.53 2.47
CA ARG A 28 -2.56 10.95 3.88
C ARG A 28 -2.04 9.82 4.77
N GLN A 29 -1.44 10.17 5.92
CA GLN A 29 -0.92 9.18 6.86
C GLN A 29 -2.00 8.19 7.32
N GLU A 30 -3.18 8.69 7.68
CA GLU A 30 -4.33 7.88 8.11
C GLU A 30 -4.72 6.86 7.02
N GLN A 31 -4.75 7.32 5.77
CA GLN A 31 -5.12 6.50 4.62
C GLN A 31 -4.11 5.37 4.40
N TYR A 32 -2.81 5.66 4.45
CA TYR A 32 -1.78 4.63 4.38
C TYR A 32 -1.86 3.65 5.57
N ASN A 33 -2.08 4.16 6.79
CA ASN A 33 -2.17 3.36 8.01
C ASN A 33 -3.33 2.35 7.94
N ILE A 34 -4.54 2.78 7.57
CA ILE A 34 -5.68 1.86 7.48
C ILE A 34 -5.49 0.79 6.39
N TYR A 35 -4.77 1.11 5.31
CA TYR A 35 -4.43 0.12 4.28
C TYR A 35 -3.37 -0.88 4.78
N GLU A 36 -2.25 -0.41 5.33
CA GLU A 36 -1.19 -1.28 5.87
C GLU A 36 -1.71 -2.21 6.97
N LEU A 37 -2.67 -1.76 7.77
CA LEU A 37 -3.31 -2.55 8.82
C LEU A 37 -4.46 -3.44 8.33
N GLN A 38 -4.70 -3.54 7.02
CA GLN A 38 -5.80 -4.33 6.44
C GLN A 38 -7.20 -3.93 6.93
N ARG A 39 -7.38 -2.71 7.45
CA ARG A 39 -8.67 -2.21 7.98
C ARG A 39 -9.60 -1.69 6.90
N ALA A 40 -9.04 -1.27 5.77
CA ALA A 40 -9.77 -0.83 4.60
C ALA A 40 -8.96 -1.13 3.35
N GLN A 41 -9.64 -1.21 2.21
CA GLN A 41 -8.99 -1.35 0.91
C GLN A 41 -8.88 0.02 0.22
N PRO A 42 -7.81 0.25 -0.55
CA PRO A 42 -7.81 1.37 -1.49
C PRO A 42 -8.90 1.17 -2.56
N SER A 43 -9.38 2.27 -3.13
CA SER A 43 -10.08 2.17 -4.41
C SER A 43 -9.12 1.67 -5.49
N LEU A 44 -9.65 1.13 -6.59
CA LEU A 44 -8.85 0.69 -7.73
C LEU A 44 -7.92 1.81 -8.23
N GLU A 45 -8.41 3.04 -8.31
CA GLU A 45 -7.61 4.20 -8.71
C GLU A 45 -6.41 4.43 -7.78
N ILE A 46 -6.62 4.35 -6.46
CA ILE A 46 -5.55 4.54 -5.48
C ILE A 46 -4.54 3.40 -5.57
N ALA A 47 -5.00 2.15 -5.71
CA ALA A 47 -4.13 0.98 -5.86
C ALA A 47 -3.22 1.12 -7.09
N LEU A 48 -3.78 1.52 -8.24
CA LEU A 48 -3.02 1.77 -9.47
C LEU A 48 -2.03 2.93 -9.33
N ARG A 49 -2.38 4.00 -8.62
CA ARG A 49 -1.46 5.11 -8.34
C ARG A 49 -0.30 4.68 -7.44
N ILE A 50 -0.56 3.86 -6.43
CA ILE A 50 0.47 3.26 -5.57
C ILE A 50 1.40 2.37 -6.41
N ALA A 51 0.84 1.49 -7.24
CA ALA A 51 1.59 0.61 -8.13
C ALA A 51 2.53 1.38 -9.06
N LYS A 52 2.01 2.44 -9.71
CA LYS A 52 2.81 3.33 -10.56
C LYS A 52 3.97 3.99 -9.80
N LYS A 53 3.74 4.42 -8.55
CA LYS A 53 4.79 5.05 -7.72
C LYS A 53 5.85 4.09 -7.23
N LEU A 54 5.46 2.85 -6.94
CA LEU A 54 6.38 1.79 -6.53
C LEU A 54 7.10 1.14 -7.72
N ASN A 55 6.67 1.45 -8.94
CA ASN A 55 7.13 0.83 -10.17
C ASN A 55 7.02 -0.71 -10.12
N ARG A 56 5.84 -1.19 -9.67
CA ARG A 56 5.51 -2.62 -9.55
C ARG A 56 4.12 -2.88 -10.12
N PRO A 57 3.85 -4.08 -10.64
CA PRO A 57 2.49 -4.53 -10.94
C PRO A 57 1.58 -4.40 -9.72
N VAL A 58 0.29 -4.11 -9.93
CA VAL A 58 -0.65 -3.87 -8.83
C VAL A 58 -0.90 -5.15 -8.02
N GLU A 59 -0.90 -6.29 -8.70
CA GLU A 59 -1.04 -7.64 -8.16
C GLU A 59 0.12 -8.06 -7.24
N GLU A 60 1.31 -7.48 -7.42
CA GLU A 60 2.45 -7.67 -6.50
C GLU A 60 2.31 -6.84 -5.22
N ILE A 61 1.34 -5.94 -5.13
CA ILE A 61 1.11 -5.07 -3.98
C ILE A 61 -0.21 -5.41 -3.29
N PHE A 62 -1.26 -5.65 -4.08
CA PHE A 62 -2.63 -5.95 -3.67
C PHE A 62 -3.13 -7.18 -4.43
N TRP A 63 -3.64 -8.18 -3.72
CA TRP A 63 -4.15 -9.42 -4.34
C TRP A 63 -5.48 -9.83 -3.72
N ILE A 64 -6.24 -10.66 -4.45
CA ILE A 64 -7.40 -11.34 -3.88
C ILE A 64 -6.88 -12.56 -3.13
N ASP A 65 -7.17 -12.61 -1.84
CA ASP A 65 -7.00 -13.81 -1.03
C ASP A 65 -8.27 -14.65 -1.16
N ASP A 66 -8.17 -15.90 -1.57
CA ASP A 66 -9.31 -16.80 -1.77
C ASP A 66 -9.73 -17.53 -0.48
N ASP A 67 -9.06 -17.22 0.63
CA ASP A 67 -9.40 -17.64 1.99
C ASP A 67 -10.50 -16.77 2.65
#